data_AF-A0A6V7RN21-F1
#
_entry.id   AF-A0A6V7RN21-F1
#
_cell.length_a   1.000
_cell.length_b   1.000
_cell.length_c   1.000
_cell.angle_alpha   90.00
_cell.angle_beta   90.00
_cell.angle_gamma   90.00
#
_symmetry.space_group_name_H-M   'P 1'
#
loop_
_entity.id
_entity.type
_entity.pdbx_description
1 polymer ?
#
loop_
_entity_poly.entity_id
_entity_poly.type
_entity_poly.pdbx_seq_one_letter_code
_entity_poly.pdbx_strand_id
1 'polypeptide(L)'
;MRLKVKVKDYDLGISIIKLDVPEESTVSFLLGKLLEKRLIFDSYLPQLNTMGYTYVEMHHLKINTLFHGKEKVIIKSDRVELTLTQKLPEEGRKAGQLLLDYSQLVNVIDKFKDEEIDPEKVYGTVFYIQQEKQQYLVRYEEHGFEFYHFKLQYQNAFKDEDRFPFLILELKTKDELSKSELKWIRTIMYPSKDRKNPIIHLEVSKLNQGILDELSTLVHRVMVVIGRFTRTKTALEANGKLPSYVQLNQKNSIGFVNLDQLERIVKQQ
;
A
#
# COMPACT_ATOMS: atom_id res chain seq x y z
N MET A 1 -3.09 -22.10 -1.41
CA MET A 1 -3.14 -21.26 -0.20
C MET A 1 -3.39 -22.08 1.07
N ARG A 2 -2.84 -21.68 2.21
CA ARG A 2 -3.15 -22.26 3.53
C ARG A 2 -4.13 -21.35 4.26
N LEU A 3 -5.22 -21.89 4.77
CA LEU A 3 -6.26 -21.15 5.49
C LEU A 3 -6.35 -21.65 6.92
N LYS A 4 -6.33 -20.72 7.88
CA LYS A 4 -6.83 -20.99 9.23
C LYS A 4 -8.32 -20.64 9.24
N VAL A 5 -9.16 -21.64 9.49
CA VAL A 5 -10.61 -21.47 9.59
C VAL A 5 -11.00 -21.64 11.03
N LYS A 6 -11.58 -20.59 11.62
CA LYS A 6 -12.27 -20.67 12.91
C LYS A 6 -13.75 -20.78 12.62
N VAL A 7 -14.34 -21.90 13.03
CA VAL A 7 -15.77 -22.15 12.99
C VAL A 7 -16.32 -21.88 14.38
N LYS A 8 -17.20 -20.91 14.51
CA LYS A 8 -17.98 -20.67 15.72
C LYS A 8 -19.40 -21.10 15.41
N ASP A 9 -19.72 -22.31 15.82
CA ASP A 9 -21.08 -22.81 15.84
C ASP A 9 -21.73 -22.36 17.15
N TYR A 10 -22.90 -21.71 17.08
CA TYR A 10 -23.54 -21.17 18.28
C TYR A 10 -24.11 -22.25 19.20
N ASP A 11 -24.35 -23.46 18.68
CA ASP A 11 -24.89 -24.59 19.44
C ASP A 11 -23.78 -25.56 19.89
N LEU A 12 -22.74 -25.74 19.07
CA LEU A 12 -21.68 -26.74 19.28
C LEU A 12 -20.34 -26.16 19.74
N GLY A 13 -20.19 -24.83 19.74
CA GLY A 13 -19.01 -24.13 20.22
C GLY A 13 -17.98 -23.81 19.12
N ILE A 14 -16.72 -23.62 19.54
CA ILE A 14 -15.66 -23.11 18.66
C ILE A 14 -14.70 -24.21 18.25
N SER A 15 -14.53 -24.37 16.94
CA SER A 15 -13.51 -25.23 16.32
C SER A 15 -12.53 -24.39 15.49
N ILE A 16 -11.25 -24.76 15.51
CA ILE A 16 -10.22 -24.11 14.69
C ILE A 16 -9.47 -25.18 13.90
N ILE A 17 -9.44 -25.02 12.59
CA ILE A 17 -8.75 -25.94 11.68
C ILE A 17 -7.82 -25.17 10.74
N LYS A 18 -6.78 -25.85 10.26
CA LYS A 18 -5.94 -25.41 9.15
C LYS A 18 -6.26 -26.26 7.92
N LEU A 19 -6.51 -25.64 6.78
CA LEU A 19 -6.81 -26.30 5.51
C LEU A 19 -5.86 -25.77 4.44
N ASP A 20 -5.29 -26.67 3.63
CA ASP A 20 -4.63 -26.29 2.39
C ASP A 20 -5.68 -26.34 1.27
N VAL A 21 -5.92 -25.20 0.64
CA VAL A 21 -6.92 -25.00 -0.42
C VAL A 21 -6.18 -24.51 -1.67
N PRO A 22 -6.37 -25.13 -2.85
CA PRO A 22 -5.76 -24.62 -4.08
C PRO A 22 -6.17 -23.17 -4.37
N GLU A 23 -5.27 -22.34 -4.92
CA GLU A 23 -5.53 -20.89 -5.06
C GLU A 23 -6.67 -20.55 -6.01
N GLU A 24 -6.84 -21.39 -7.03
CA GLU A 24 -7.91 -21.29 -8.02
C GLU A 24 -9.22 -21.96 -7.57
N SER A 25 -9.28 -22.51 -6.35
CA SER A 25 -10.48 -23.16 -5.84
C SER A 25 -11.58 -22.17 -5.49
N THR A 26 -12.82 -22.65 -5.56
CA THR A 26 -14.01 -21.90 -5.24
C THR A 26 -14.34 -21.93 -3.75
N VAL A 27 -15.25 -21.06 -3.32
CA VAL A 27 -15.81 -21.10 -1.96
C VAL A 27 -16.53 -22.42 -1.70
N SER A 28 -17.23 -22.99 -2.70
CA SER A 28 -17.86 -24.31 -2.57
C SER A 28 -16.88 -25.42 -2.21
N PHE A 29 -15.66 -25.39 -2.75
CA PHE A 29 -14.62 -26.35 -2.40
C PHE A 29 -14.23 -26.29 -0.91
N LEU A 30 -14.07 -25.07 -0.37
CA LEU A 30 -13.80 -24.89 1.06
C LEU A 30 -14.97 -25.39 1.92
N LEU A 31 -16.20 -25.01 1.57
CA LEU A 31 -17.39 -25.39 2.34
C LEU A 31 -17.58 -26.92 2.33
N GLY A 32 -17.34 -27.57 1.18
CA GLY A 32 -17.31 -29.03 1.07
C GLY A 32 -16.29 -29.68 2.02
N LYS A 33 -15.08 -29.10 2.14
CA LYS A 33 -14.07 -29.59 3.10
C LYS A 33 -14.49 -29.45 4.56
N LEU A 34 -15.28 -28.42 4.89
CA LEU A 34 -15.81 -28.22 6.24
C LEU A 34 -16.95 -29.20 6.54
N LEU A 35 -17.80 -29.51 5.56
CA LEU A 35 -18.85 -30.53 5.63
C LEU A 35 -18.28 -31.93 5.82
N GLU A 36 -17.29 -32.31 5.00
CA GLU A 36 -16.60 -33.60 5.10
C GLU A 36 -16.02 -33.83 6.51
N LYS A 37 -15.53 -32.76 7.12
CA LYS A 37 -14.96 -32.78 8.48
C LYS A 37 -16.00 -32.61 9.58
N ARG A 38 -17.28 -32.52 9.23
CA ARG A 38 -18.42 -32.33 10.16
C ARG A 38 -18.24 -31.11 11.06
N LEU A 39 -17.64 -30.04 10.53
CA LEU A 39 -17.47 -28.76 11.23
C LEU A 39 -18.64 -27.81 10.98
N ILE A 40 -19.35 -28.01 9.88
CA ILE A 40 -20.61 -27.35 9.54
C ILE A 40 -21.57 -28.41 9.00
N PHE A 41 -22.85 -28.07 8.88
CA PHE A 41 -23.88 -28.96 8.33
C PHE A 41 -24.48 -28.37 7.05
N ASP A 42 -24.96 -29.23 6.15
CA ASP A 42 -25.55 -28.82 4.86
C ASP A 42 -26.72 -27.84 5.04
N SER A 43 -27.47 -27.99 6.14
CA SER A 43 -28.59 -27.12 6.49
C SER A 43 -28.18 -25.66 6.74
N TYR A 44 -26.91 -25.37 7.01
CA TYR A 44 -26.42 -24.01 7.26
C TYR A 44 -26.09 -23.26 5.97
N LEU A 45 -25.75 -23.98 4.89
CA LEU A 45 -25.19 -23.40 3.68
C LEU A 45 -26.08 -22.33 3.03
N PRO A 46 -27.39 -22.54 2.84
CA PRO A 46 -28.23 -21.57 2.14
C PRO A 46 -28.31 -20.19 2.81
N GLN A 47 -28.01 -20.12 4.11
CA GLN A 47 -28.08 -18.90 4.92
C GLN A 47 -26.73 -18.19 5.07
N LEU A 48 -25.64 -18.79 4.56
CA LEU A 48 -24.32 -18.18 4.64
C LEU A 48 -24.25 -16.94 3.74
N ASN A 49 -23.71 -15.86 4.30
CA ASN A 49 -23.42 -14.63 3.58
C ASN A 49 -22.07 -14.05 3.98
N THR A 50 -21.50 -13.22 3.11
CA THR A 50 -20.26 -12.48 3.36
C THR A 50 -20.23 -11.23 2.51
N MET A 51 -19.83 -10.08 3.07
CA MET A 51 -19.54 -8.86 2.30
C MET A 51 -20.62 -8.46 1.27
N GLY A 52 -21.90 -8.72 1.56
CA GLY A 52 -23.03 -8.46 0.65
C GLY A 52 -23.37 -9.58 -0.33
N TYR A 53 -22.55 -10.62 -0.45
CA TYR A 53 -22.84 -11.82 -1.23
C TYR A 53 -23.70 -12.82 -0.46
N THR A 54 -24.76 -13.29 -1.09
CA THR A 54 -25.54 -14.46 -0.68
C THR A 54 -24.78 -15.76 -0.98
N TYR A 55 -25.22 -16.89 -0.41
CA TYR A 55 -24.64 -18.20 -0.69
C TYR A 55 -24.62 -18.53 -2.19
N VAL A 56 -25.72 -18.23 -2.89
CA VAL A 56 -25.86 -18.50 -4.34
C VAL A 56 -24.83 -17.72 -5.16
N GLU A 57 -24.50 -16.49 -4.76
CA GLU A 57 -23.48 -15.71 -5.45
C GLU A 57 -22.07 -16.15 -5.04
N MET A 58 -21.86 -16.39 -3.75
CA MET A 58 -20.56 -16.68 -3.16
C MET A 58 -20.00 -18.03 -3.60
N HIS A 59 -20.83 -19.07 -3.72
CA HIS A 59 -20.34 -20.45 -3.84
C HIS A 59 -19.53 -20.72 -5.13
N HIS A 60 -19.73 -19.91 -6.18
CA HIS A 60 -18.96 -19.97 -7.43
C HIS A 60 -17.72 -19.08 -7.44
N LEU A 61 -17.59 -18.15 -6.49
CA LEU A 61 -16.44 -17.25 -6.46
C LEU A 61 -15.16 -18.03 -6.13
N LYS A 62 -14.04 -17.59 -6.74
CA LYS A 62 -12.73 -18.04 -6.29
C LYS A 62 -12.52 -17.59 -4.86
N ILE A 63 -12.00 -18.47 -4.02
CA ILE A 63 -11.87 -18.17 -2.59
C ILE A 63 -10.95 -16.97 -2.31
N ASN A 64 -9.97 -16.71 -3.19
CA ASN A 64 -9.08 -15.55 -3.08
C ASN A 64 -9.81 -14.21 -3.24
N THR A 65 -10.89 -14.14 -4.02
CA THR A 65 -11.60 -12.87 -4.27
C THR A 65 -12.31 -12.37 -3.04
N LEU A 66 -12.74 -13.28 -2.15
CA LEU A 66 -13.38 -12.90 -0.89
C LEU A 66 -12.48 -12.04 0.01
N PHE A 67 -11.17 -12.17 -0.12
CA PHE A 67 -10.23 -11.47 0.75
C PHE A 67 -10.08 -9.99 0.39
N HIS A 68 -10.28 -9.58 -0.87
CA HIS A 68 -10.15 -8.17 -1.31
C HIS A 68 -8.92 -7.45 -0.71
N GLY A 69 -7.75 -8.11 -0.66
CA GLY A 69 -6.53 -7.57 -0.06
C GLY A 69 -6.45 -7.59 1.47
N LYS A 70 -7.48 -8.06 2.19
CA LYS A 70 -7.48 -8.27 3.64
C LYS A 70 -6.98 -9.68 3.99
N GLU A 71 -6.33 -9.85 5.14
CA GLU A 71 -5.90 -11.18 5.59
C GLU A 71 -7.04 -12.07 6.14
N LYS A 72 -8.20 -11.47 6.41
CA LYS A 72 -9.32 -12.10 7.13
C LYS A 72 -10.66 -11.78 6.47
N VAL A 73 -11.49 -12.83 6.33
CA VAL A 73 -12.87 -12.77 5.85
C VAL A 73 -13.77 -13.44 6.88
N ILE A 74 -15.01 -12.96 6.99
CA ILE A 74 -16.03 -13.56 7.85
C ILE A 74 -17.22 -13.96 6.97
N ILE A 75 -17.49 -15.26 6.88
CA ILE A 75 -18.72 -15.81 6.31
C ILE A 75 -19.62 -16.19 7.48
N LYS A 76 -20.88 -15.74 7.51
CA LYS A 76 -21.75 -15.98 8.66
C LYS A 76 -23.18 -16.32 8.25
N SER A 77 -23.88 -16.98 9.16
CA SER A 77 -25.32 -17.08 9.25
C SER A 77 -25.73 -16.90 10.72
N ASP A 78 -27.02 -17.04 11.02
CA ASP A 78 -27.52 -16.98 12.40
C ASP A 78 -27.04 -18.16 13.26
N ARG A 79 -26.57 -19.25 12.64
CA ARG A 79 -26.14 -20.48 13.32
C ARG A 79 -24.63 -20.68 13.37
N VAL A 80 -23.90 -20.13 12.40
CA VAL A 80 -22.45 -20.33 12.33
C VAL A 80 -21.73 -19.09 11.83
N GLU A 81 -20.57 -18.81 12.42
CA GLU A 81 -19.62 -17.83 11.93
C GLU A 81 -18.30 -18.50 11.55
N LEU A 82 -17.93 -18.39 10.28
CA LEU A 82 -16.66 -18.85 9.72
C LEU A 82 -15.74 -17.65 9.57
N THR A 83 -14.74 -17.57 10.45
CA THR A 83 -13.61 -16.68 10.26
C THR A 83 -12.55 -17.39 9.42
N LEU A 84 -12.37 -16.95 8.18
CA LEU A 84 -11.30 -17.39 7.29
C LEU A 84 -10.11 -16.46 7.46
N THR A 85 -8.93 -17.00 7.75
CA THR A 85 -7.69 -16.23 7.81
C THR A 85 -6.69 -16.88 6.86
N GLN A 86 -6.24 -16.12 5.87
CA GLN A 86 -5.20 -16.61 4.97
C GLN A 86 -3.90 -16.72 5.75
N LYS A 87 -3.47 -17.95 6.01
CA LYS A 87 -2.12 -18.23 6.47
C LYS A 87 -1.24 -18.14 5.24
N LEU A 88 -0.59 -16.99 5.06
CA LEU A 88 0.59 -16.91 4.20
C LEU A 88 1.56 -18.03 4.62
N PRO A 89 2.22 -18.72 3.67
CA PRO A 89 3.11 -19.83 3.96
C PRO A 89 4.03 -19.50 5.14
N GLU A 90 4.06 -20.40 6.14
CA GLU A 90 5.01 -20.29 7.26
C GLU A 90 6.46 -20.56 6.79
N GLU A 91 6.64 -21.10 5.57
CA GLU A 91 7.86 -20.95 4.78
C GLU A 91 7.91 -19.52 4.22
N GLY A 92 8.38 -18.59 5.06
CA GLY A 92 8.44 -17.16 4.73
C GLY A 92 8.00 -16.24 5.88
N ARG A 93 7.40 -16.79 6.94
CA ARG A 93 7.11 -16.05 8.19
C ARG A 93 8.13 -16.35 9.29
N LYS A 94 9.42 -16.24 8.95
CA LYS A 94 10.36 -15.58 9.84
C LYS A 94 10.30 -14.10 9.49
N ALA A 95 10.06 -13.24 10.47
CA ALA A 95 10.34 -11.82 10.37
C ALA A 95 11.87 -11.62 10.24
N GLY A 96 12.42 -12.05 9.11
CA GLY A 96 13.84 -12.17 8.80
C GLY A 96 14.05 -13.07 7.60
N GLN A 97 14.16 -12.46 6.40
CA GLN A 97 14.85 -12.89 5.17
C GLN A 97 14.27 -12.22 3.90
N LEU A 98 14.24 -10.89 3.84
CA LEU A 98 15.38 -10.09 3.39
C LEU A 98 15.68 -9.14 4.55
N LEU A 99 16.94 -8.98 4.96
CA LEU A 99 17.33 -7.78 5.71
C LEU A 99 17.25 -6.63 4.71
N LEU A 100 16.03 -6.16 4.46
CA LEU A 100 15.81 -4.97 3.68
C LEU A 100 16.46 -3.82 4.44
N ASP A 101 17.34 -3.11 3.76
CA ASP A 101 18.03 -1.97 4.31
C ASP A 101 17.14 -0.73 4.17
N TYR A 102 16.55 -0.32 5.29
CA TYR A 102 15.73 0.90 5.38
C TYR A 102 16.56 2.13 5.70
N SER A 103 17.86 2.01 5.95
CA SER A 103 18.70 3.10 6.45
C SER A 103 18.66 4.31 5.53
N GLN A 104 18.72 4.11 4.22
CA GLN A 104 18.64 5.20 3.26
C GLN A 104 17.28 5.90 3.28
N LEU A 105 16.18 5.15 3.34
CA LEU A 105 14.84 5.71 3.40
C LEU A 105 14.66 6.54 4.68
N VAL A 106 15.03 5.97 5.83
CA VAL A 106 14.95 6.64 7.13
C VAL A 106 15.79 7.92 7.13
N ASN A 107 17.03 7.85 6.64
CA ASN A 107 17.93 9.02 6.57
C ASN A 107 17.39 10.12 5.67
N VAL A 108 16.78 9.77 4.52
CA VAL A 108 16.22 10.76 3.60
C VAL A 108 14.98 11.41 4.21
N ILE A 109 14.11 10.64 4.86
CA ILE A 109 12.92 11.19 5.53
C ILE A 109 13.32 12.12 6.67
N ASP A 110 14.32 11.74 7.46
CA ASP A 110 14.80 12.56 8.57
C ASP A 110 15.31 13.92 8.09
N LYS A 111 16.18 13.91 7.08
CA LYS A 111 16.67 15.13 6.42
C LYS A 111 15.56 15.94 5.78
N PHE A 112 14.64 15.29 5.08
CA PHE A 112 13.52 15.97 4.43
C PHE A 112 12.68 16.73 5.45
N LYS A 113 12.39 16.11 6.59
CA LYS A 113 11.59 16.72 7.65
C LYS A 113 12.36 17.78 8.46
N ASP A 114 13.68 17.68 8.55
CA ASP A 114 14.52 18.75 9.14
C ASP A 114 14.62 20.00 8.26
N GLU A 115 14.59 19.82 6.94
CA GLU A 115 14.67 20.91 5.95
C GLU A 115 13.28 21.48 5.58
N GLU A 116 12.22 20.96 6.17
CA GLU A 116 10.85 21.39 5.89
C GLU A 116 10.53 22.73 6.57
N ILE A 117 10.55 23.82 5.79
CA ILE A 117 10.48 25.19 6.32
C ILE A 117 9.04 25.69 6.53
N ASP A 118 8.05 25.19 5.78
CA ASP A 118 6.63 25.46 5.97
C ASP A 118 5.77 24.39 5.26
N PRO A 119 5.40 23.31 5.96
CA PRO A 119 4.71 22.16 5.36
C PRO A 119 3.40 22.52 4.67
N GLU A 120 2.60 23.42 5.27
CA GLU A 120 1.26 23.79 4.80
C GLU A 120 1.27 24.45 3.43
N LYS A 121 2.38 25.11 3.06
CA LYS A 121 2.55 25.74 1.74
C LYS A 121 2.98 24.79 0.63
N VAL A 122 3.33 23.55 0.97
CA VAL A 122 3.87 22.57 -0.01
C VAL A 122 2.93 21.38 -0.20
N TYR A 123 2.01 21.13 0.73
CA TYR A 123 1.02 20.07 0.60
C TYR A 123 0.14 20.22 -0.64
N GLY A 124 -0.25 19.09 -1.23
CA GLY A 124 -0.96 19.00 -2.50
C GLY A 124 -0.08 19.21 -3.74
N THR A 125 1.19 19.63 -3.59
CA THR A 125 2.09 19.86 -4.72
C THR A 125 2.43 18.54 -5.42
N VAL A 126 2.22 18.50 -6.74
CA VAL A 126 2.61 17.38 -7.60
C VAL A 126 3.95 17.69 -8.26
N PHE A 127 4.92 16.81 -8.05
CA PHE A 127 6.26 16.88 -8.62
C PHE A 127 6.39 15.92 -9.79
N TYR A 128 7.03 16.37 -10.86
CA TYR A 128 7.43 15.48 -11.96
C TYR A 128 8.88 15.03 -11.79
N ILE A 129 9.10 13.72 -11.74
CA ILE A 129 10.42 13.15 -11.52
C ILE A 129 10.76 12.19 -12.64
N GLN A 130 11.80 12.52 -13.40
CA GLN A 130 12.37 11.65 -14.42
C GLN A 130 13.78 11.21 -14.01
N GLN A 131 13.99 9.89 -14.01
CA GLN A 131 15.27 9.25 -13.79
C GLN A 131 15.59 8.33 -14.95
N GLU A 132 16.48 8.77 -15.82
CA GLU A 132 16.81 8.09 -17.07
C GLU A 132 15.53 7.83 -17.88
N LYS A 133 15.08 6.57 -17.96
CA LYS A 133 13.87 6.15 -18.69
C LYS A 133 12.60 6.14 -17.82
N GLN A 134 12.74 6.15 -16.50
CA GLN A 134 11.60 6.07 -15.58
C GLN A 134 11.04 7.45 -15.29
N GLN A 135 9.70 7.56 -15.27
CA GLN A 135 8.98 8.81 -15.08
C GLN A 135 7.87 8.61 -14.06
N TYR A 136 7.85 9.48 -13.05
CA TYR A 136 6.94 9.43 -11.92
C TYR A 136 6.29 10.79 -11.70
N LEU A 137 5.07 10.75 -11.17
CA LEU A 137 4.50 11.88 -10.45
C LEU A 137 4.52 11.53 -8.97
N VAL A 138 4.98 12.46 -8.15
CA VAL A 138 4.99 12.32 -6.69
C VAL A 138 4.19 13.47 -6.12
N ARG A 139 3.13 13.17 -5.38
CA ARG A 139 2.33 14.18 -4.71
C ARG A 139 2.71 14.21 -3.24
N TYR A 140 3.05 15.40 -2.76
CA TYR A 140 3.38 15.59 -1.35
C TYR A 140 2.14 16.02 -0.58
N GLU A 141 1.80 15.26 0.46
CA GLU A 141 0.59 15.41 1.25
C GLU A 141 0.92 15.62 2.73
N GLU A 142 -0.06 16.07 3.50
CA GLU A 142 0.11 16.32 4.95
C GLU A 142 0.70 15.10 5.68
N HIS A 143 0.20 13.92 5.33
CA HIS A 143 0.57 12.67 5.96
C HIS A 143 1.66 11.91 5.22
N GLY A 144 2.28 12.44 4.15
CA GLY A 144 3.39 11.78 3.47
C GLY A 144 3.40 11.95 1.97
N PHE A 145 3.65 10.87 1.23
CA PHE A 145 3.85 10.91 -0.22
C PHE A 145 2.98 9.88 -0.93
N GLU A 146 2.38 10.31 -2.03
CA GLU A 146 1.69 9.44 -2.97
C GLU A 146 2.50 9.33 -4.26
N PHE A 147 2.71 8.11 -4.76
CA PHE A 147 3.54 7.84 -5.94
C PHE A 147 2.70 7.30 -7.09
N TYR A 148 2.96 7.83 -8.28
CA TYR A 148 2.22 7.51 -9.50
C TYR A 148 3.19 7.23 -10.65
N HIS A 149 2.94 6.16 -11.41
CA HIS A 149 3.63 5.97 -12.68
C HIS A 149 3.12 7.03 -13.68
N PHE A 150 4.02 7.85 -14.21
CA PHE A 150 3.65 9.03 -15.00
C PHE A 150 2.70 8.68 -16.17
N LYS A 151 3.03 7.65 -16.95
CA LYS A 151 2.24 7.29 -18.14
C LYS A 151 0.90 6.63 -17.80
N LEU A 152 0.88 5.79 -16.76
CA LEU A 152 -0.28 4.94 -16.45
C LEU A 152 -1.30 5.66 -15.54
N GLN A 153 -0.82 6.58 -14.71
CA GLN A 153 -1.61 7.18 -13.64
C GLN A 153 -1.58 8.72 -13.68
N TYR A 154 -1.25 9.33 -14.83
CA TYR A 154 -1.17 10.78 -15.01
C TYR A 154 -2.39 11.50 -14.42
N GLN A 155 -3.59 11.15 -14.89
CA GLN A 155 -4.84 11.78 -14.44
C GLN A 155 -5.14 11.54 -12.95
N ASN A 156 -4.74 10.38 -12.41
CA ASN A 156 -5.00 10.07 -11.00
C ASN A 156 -4.19 10.95 -10.03
N ALA A 157 -3.00 11.41 -10.43
CA ALA A 157 -2.16 12.24 -9.57
C ALA A 157 -2.73 13.66 -9.31
N PHE A 158 -3.66 14.12 -10.16
CA PHE A 158 -4.23 15.47 -10.09
C PHE A 158 -5.66 15.52 -9.56
N LYS A 159 -6.27 14.40 -9.21
CA LYS A 159 -7.61 14.39 -8.62
C LYS A 159 -7.57 14.90 -7.18
N ASP A 160 -8.62 15.58 -6.73
CA ASP A 160 -8.74 16.05 -5.35
C ASP A 160 -9.14 14.93 -4.38
N GLU A 161 -9.88 13.92 -4.85
CA GLU A 161 -10.35 12.76 -4.07
C GLU A 161 -10.29 11.46 -4.91
N ASP A 162 -10.51 10.31 -4.27
CA ASP A 162 -10.51 8.98 -4.91
C ASP A 162 -9.28 8.70 -5.78
N ARG A 163 -8.11 9.07 -5.24
CA ARG A 163 -6.82 8.78 -5.87
C ARG A 163 -6.39 7.35 -5.59
N PHE A 164 -5.79 6.73 -6.61
CA PHE A 164 -5.25 5.38 -6.54
C PHE A 164 -3.77 5.39 -6.92
N PRO A 165 -2.88 5.92 -6.05
CA PRO A 165 -1.44 5.79 -6.24
C PRO A 165 -1.03 4.32 -6.24
N PHE A 166 0.06 3.99 -6.95
CA PHE A 166 0.58 2.61 -6.90
C PHE A 166 1.27 2.31 -5.57
N LEU A 167 1.69 3.34 -4.85
CA LEU A 167 2.36 3.25 -3.55
C LEU A 167 2.10 4.51 -2.72
N ILE A 168 1.87 4.34 -1.42
CA ILE A 168 1.78 5.44 -0.45
C ILE A 168 2.85 5.26 0.62
N LEU A 169 3.64 6.30 0.86
CA LEU A 169 4.54 6.41 2.01
C LEU A 169 3.89 7.36 3.00
N GLU A 170 3.24 6.82 4.02
CA GLU A 170 2.66 7.60 5.10
C GLU A 170 3.73 7.85 6.17
N LEU A 171 3.75 9.05 6.73
CA LEU A 171 4.62 9.45 7.83
C LEU A 171 3.74 9.70 9.06
N LYS A 172 4.07 8.99 10.13
CA LYS A 172 3.34 9.06 11.41
C LYS A 172 4.22 9.62 12.52
N THR A 173 3.59 10.23 13.50
CA THR A 173 4.16 10.42 14.84
C THR A 173 4.11 9.11 15.61
N LYS A 174 4.85 9.00 16.71
CA LYS A 174 4.83 7.80 17.56
C LYS A 174 3.43 7.42 18.05
N ASP A 175 2.61 8.42 18.35
CA ASP A 175 1.30 8.23 18.98
C ASP A 175 0.21 7.81 17.98
N GLU A 176 0.44 8.07 16.69
CA GLU A 176 -0.44 7.63 15.59
C GLU A 176 -0.15 6.18 15.13
N LEU A 177 0.97 5.59 15.58
CA LEU A 177 1.32 4.20 15.25
C LEU A 177 0.40 3.22 15.98
N SER A 178 -0.23 2.32 15.23
CA SER A 178 -0.85 1.13 15.80
C SER A 178 0.18 0.24 16.49
N LYS A 179 -0.27 -0.66 17.37
CA LYS A 179 0.63 -1.61 18.07
C LYS A 179 1.46 -2.46 17.10
N SER A 180 0.89 -2.85 15.96
CA SER A 180 1.57 -3.60 14.90
C SER A 180 2.62 -2.75 14.18
N GLU A 181 2.26 -1.52 13.80
CA GLU A 181 3.20 -0.61 13.14
C GLU A 181 4.35 -0.24 14.07
N LEU A 182 4.07 0.05 15.35
CA LEU A 182 5.10 0.34 16.34
C LEU A 182 6.09 -0.83 16.51
N LYS A 183 5.59 -2.07 16.54
CA LYS A 183 6.44 -3.25 16.62
C LYS A 183 7.35 -3.37 15.39
N TRP A 184 6.82 -3.08 14.21
CA TRP A 184 7.56 -3.13 12.95
C TRP A 184 8.56 -1.98 12.82
N ILE A 185 8.18 -0.73 13.13
CA ILE A 185 9.08 0.44 13.14
C ILE A 185 10.31 0.15 14.01
N ARG A 186 10.12 -0.45 15.20
CA ARG A 186 11.23 -0.82 16.10
C ARG A 186 12.23 -1.82 15.50
N THR A 187 11.86 -2.53 14.44
CA THR A 187 12.79 -3.42 13.73
C THR A 187 13.65 -2.69 12.70
N ILE A 188 13.30 -1.45 12.32
CA ILE A 188 14.00 -0.66 11.30
C ILE A 188 14.63 0.62 11.87
N MET A 189 14.03 1.26 12.87
CA MET A 189 14.52 2.48 13.50
C MET A 189 13.96 2.68 14.92
N TYR A 190 14.49 3.65 15.67
CA TYR A 190 13.86 4.08 16.91
C TYR A 190 12.63 4.96 16.59
N PRO A 191 11.43 4.66 17.13
CA PRO A 191 10.23 5.44 16.83
C PRO A 191 10.38 6.91 17.27
N SER A 192 10.19 7.84 16.33
CA SER A 192 10.27 9.28 16.57
C SER A 192 8.95 9.85 17.08
N LYS A 193 9.02 10.86 17.96
CA LYS A 193 7.83 11.64 18.35
C LYS A 193 7.33 12.54 17.21
N ASP A 194 8.23 12.98 16.34
CA ASP A 194 7.91 13.79 15.16
C ASP A 194 7.30 12.93 14.06
N ARG A 195 6.62 13.56 13.09
CA ARG A 195 5.98 12.90 11.94
C ARG A 195 7.01 12.41 10.92
N LYS A 196 7.86 11.47 11.33
CA LYS A 196 9.00 10.93 10.58
C LYS A 196 9.02 9.39 10.51
N ASN A 197 8.06 8.70 11.14
CA ASN A 197 8.01 7.23 11.12
C ASN A 197 7.39 6.74 9.80
N PRO A 198 8.14 6.06 8.91
CA PRO A 198 7.65 5.67 7.60
C PRO A 198 6.76 4.44 7.64
N ILE A 199 5.55 4.52 7.11
CA ILE A 199 4.65 3.38 6.88
C ILE A 199 4.42 3.26 5.37
N ILE A 200 4.88 2.15 4.80
CA ILE A 200 4.75 1.87 3.37
C ILE A 200 3.47 1.06 3.16
N HIS A 201 2.48 1.66 2.50
CA HIS A 201 1.26 0.97 2.09
C HIS A 201 1.48 0.33 0.73
N LEU A 202 1.87 -0.94 0.78
CA LEU A 202 2.02 -1.84 -0.36
C LEU A 202 1.62 -3.24 0.11
N GLU A 203 1.19 -4.12 -0.80
CA GLU A 203 1.13 -5.55 -0.48
C GLU A 203 2.50 -6.01 0.01
N VAL A 204 2.58 -6.50 1.26
CA VAL A 204 3.86 -6.88 1.92
C VAL A 204 4.65 -7.91 1.11
N SER A 205 3.98 -8.74 0.32
CA SER A 205 4.59 -9.72 -0.61
C SER A 205 5.30 -9.08 -1.81
N LYS A 206 5.04 -7.82 -2.12
CA LYS A 206 5.66 -7.08 -3.23
C LYS A 206 6.87 -6.24 -2.78
N LEU A 207 7.02 -5.98 -1.47
CA LEU A 207 8.11 -5.15 -0.95
C LEU A 207 9.47 -5.84 -1.12
N ASN A 208 10.40 -5.17 -1.80
CA ASN A 208 11.77 -5.62 -2.02
C ASN A 208 12.74 -4.42 -1.96
N GLN A 209 14.05 -4.67 -1.96
CA GLN A 209 15.06 -3.61 -1.82
C GLN A 209 14.98 -2.58 -2.94
N GLY A 210 14.71 -3.00 -4.18
CA GLY A 210 14.58 -2.08 -5.31
C GLY A 210 13.47 -1.06 -5.10
N ILE A 211 12.34 -1.46 -4.49
CA ILE A 211 11.25 -0.53 -4.14
C ILE A 211 11.70 0.45 -3.04
N LEU A 212 12.43 -0.01 -2.02
CA LEU A 212 12.95 0.88 -0.97
C LEU A 212 13.95 1.89 -1.50
N ASP A 213 14.86 1.45 -2.36
CA ASP A 213 15.87 2.31 -2.99
C ASP A 213 15.19 3.34 -3.91
N GLU A 214 14.18 2.91 -4.66
CA GLU A 214 13.38 3.79 -5.51
C GLU A 214 12.61 4.83 -4.69
N LEU A 215 11.95 4.41 -3.60
CA LEU A 215 11.27 5.33 -2.69
C LEU A 215 12.23 6.35 -2.09
N SER A 216 13.35 5.89 -1.56
CA SER A 216 14.39 6.74 -0.99
C SER A 216 14.86 7.77 -2.01
N THR A 217 15.03 7.35 -3.26
CA THR A 217 15.47 8.22 -4.34
C THR A 217 14.39 9.24 -4.71
N LEU A 218 13.12 8.83 -4.84
CA LEU A 218 12.01 9.70 -5.19
C LEU A 218 11.78 10.78 -4.11
N VAL A 219 11.73 10.38 -2.84
CA VAL A 219 11.62 11.31 -1.70
C VAL A 219 12.81 12.28 -1.71
N HIS A 220 14.03 11.78 -1.92
CA HIS A 220 15.21 12.63 -2.02
C HIS A 220 15.12 13.61 -3.20
N ARG A 221 14.58 13.21 -4.36
CA ARG A 221 14.40 14.13 -5.50
C ARG A 221 13.38 15.23 -5.18
N VAL A 222 12.28 14.89 -4.53
CA VAL A 222 11.31 15.91 -4.04
C VAL A 222 12.00 16.88 -3.09
N MET A 223 12.75 16.38 -2.11
CA MET A 223 13.54 17.20 -1.17
C MET A 223 14.47 18.17 -1.91
N VAL A 224 15.23 17.68 -2.89
CA VAL A 224 16.18 18.50 -3.65
C VAL A 224 15.47 19.57 -4.50
N VAL A 225 14.30 19.25 -5.07
CA VAL A 225 13.50 20.23 -5.82
C VAL A 225 13.01 21.34 -4.89
N ILE A 226 12.37 20.98 -3.76
CA ILE A 226 11.91 21.94 -2.75
C ILE A 226 13.08 22.81 -2.28
N GLY A 227 14.18 22.20 -1.86
CA GLY A 227 15.37 22.91 -1.39
C GLY A 227 15.99 23.83 -2.43
N ARG A 228 15.91 23.52 -3.74
CA ARG A 228 16.36 24.44 -4.81
C ARG A 228 15.42 25.64 -4.89
N PHE A 229 14.12 25.41 -4.97
CA PHE A 229 13.10 26.45 -5.11
C PHE A 229 13.10 27.41 -3.92
N THR A 230 13.24 26.88 -2.70
CA THR A 230 13.35 27.69 -1.48
C THR A 230 14.60 28.58 -1.51
N ARG A 231 15.77 28.03 -1.88
CA ARG A 231 17.01 28.80 -1.99
C ARG A 231 16.94 29.90 -3.05
N THR A 232 16.23 29.67 -4.14
CA THR A 232 16.01 30.66 -5.21
C THR A 232 14.78 31.54 -4.97
N LYS A 233 14.11 31.41 -3.81
CA LYS A 233 12.87 32.14 -3.46
C LYS A 233 11.79 32.04 -4.56
N THR A 234 11.72 30.89 -5.22
CA THR A 234 10.77 30.60 -6.29
C THR A 234 9.61 29.79 -5.69
N ALA A 235 8.37 30.21 -5.95
CA ALA A 235 7.19 29.44 -5.54
C ALA A 235 7.18 28.07 -6.24
N LEU A 236 6.75 27.03 -5.54
CA LEU A 236 6.58 25.69 -6.12
C LEU A 236 5.36 25.62 -7.03
N GLU A 237 4.38 26.49 -6.81
CA GLU A 237 3.21 26.65 -7.64
C GLU A 237 3.51 27.58 -8.82
N ALA A 238 3.21 27.11 -10.03
CA ALA A 238 3.17 27.95 -11.21
C ALA A 238 2.08 27.45 -12.14
N ASN A 239 1.23 28.37 -12.62
CA ASN A 239 0.12 28.05 -13.51
C ASN A 239 0.62 27.25 -14.73
N GLY A 240 -0.01 26.09 -14.96
CA GLY A 240 0.31 25.24 -16.11
C GLY A 240 1.66 24.53 -16.03
N LYS A 241 2.33 24.50 -14.87
CA LYS A 241 3.69 23.94 -14.73
C LYS A 241 3.85 23.10 -13.47
N LEU A 242 4.71 22.09 -13.52
CA LEU A 242 5.07 21.27 -12.37
C LEU A 242 6.53 21.47 -11.96
N PRO A 243 6.81 21.63 -10.65
CA PRO A 243 8.18 21.55 -10.15
C PRO A 243 8.75 20.17 -10.46
N SER A 244 9.96 20.14 -10.99
CA SER A 244 10.47 18.96 -11.68
C SER A 244 11.94 18.68 -11.39
N TYR A 245 12.27 17.39 -11.31
CA TYR A 245 13.62 16.85 -11.35
C TYR A 245 13.76 15.97 -12.58
N VAL A 246 14.66 16.32 -13.50
CA VAL A 246 14.92 15.53 -14.72
C VAL A 246 16.38 15.14 -14.74
N GLN A 247 16.67 13.85 -14.79
CA GLN A 247 18.02 13.31 -14.94
C GLN A 247 18.13 12.43 -16.18
N LEU A 248 19.12 12.73 -17.01
CA LEU A 248 19.47 12.01 -18.24
C LEU A 248 20.98 11.93 -18.39
N ASN A 249 21.53 10.74 -18.64
CA ASN A 249 22.97 10.53 -18.83
C ASN A 249 23.81 11.16 -17.71
N GLN A 250 23.39 10.95 -16.45
CA GLN A 250 24.02 11.49 -15.24
C GLN A 250 23.98 13.03 -15.08
N LYS A 251 23.42 13.77 -16.03
CA LYS A 251 23.16 15.21 -15.89
C LYS A 251 21.76 15.41 -15.34
N ASN A 252 21.61 16.30 -14.36
CA ASN A 252 20.31 16.66 -13.82
C ASN A 252 19.94 18.12 -14.10
N SER A 253 18.64 18.37 -14.16
CA SER A 253 18.04 19.68 -14.26
C SER A 253 16.88 19.77 -13.28
N ILE A 254 16.76 20.92 -12.62
CA ILE A 254 15.72 21.22 -11.65
C ILE A 254 15.07 22.53 -12.05
N GLY A 255 13.76 22.51 -12.19
CA GLY A 255 12.99 23.68 -12.62
C GLY A 255 11.54 23.31 -12.86
N PHE A 256 10.90 23.99 -13.80
CA PHE A 256 9.51 23.73 -14.17
C PHE A 256 9.41 22.98 -15.50
N VAL A 257 8.44 22.07 -15.60
CA VAL A 257 7.99 21.48 -16.87
C VAL A 257 6.54 21.87 -17.11
N ASN A 258 6.20 22.22 -18.35
CA ASN A 258 4.83 22.62 -18.72
C ASN A 258 3.90 21.40 -18.72
N LEU A 259 2.70 21.55 -18.15
CA LEU A 259 1.66 20.51 -18.14
C LEU A 259 1.27 20.10 -19.57
N ASP A 260 1.10 21.06 -20.49
CA ASP A 260 0.81 20.78 -21.91
C ASP A 260 1.85 19.86 -22.56
N GLN A 261 3.13 20.04 -22.19
CA GLN A 261 4.20 19.19 -22.69
C GLN A 261 4.08 17.78 -22.10
N LEU A 262 3.80 17.65 -20.81
CA LEU A 262 3.61 16.37 -20.15
C LEU A 262 2.40 15.62 -20.74
N GLU A 263 1.28 16.30 -20.98
CA GLU A 263 0.12 15.71 -21.62
C GLU A 263 0.42 15.17 -23.02
N ARG A 264 1.22 15.89 -23.82
CA ARG A 264 1.63 15.40 -25.14
C ARG A 264 2.45 14.12 -25.02
N ILE A 265 3.35 14.04 -24.04
CA ILE A 265 4.15 12.82 -23.80
C ILE A 265 3.25 11.65 -23.41
N VAL A 266 2.19 11.89 -22.64
CA VAL A 266 1.19 10.87 -22.28
C VAL A 266 0.38 10.42 -23.50
N LYS A 267 -0.01 11.35 -24.38
CA LYS A 267 -0.84 11.09 -25.58
C LYS A 267 -0.09 10.46 -26.76
N GLN A 268 1.23 10.53 -26.82
CA GLN A 268 2.05 9.95 -27.90
C GLN A 268 2.26 8.42 -27.77
N GLN A 269 1.23 7.68 -27.36
CA GLN A 269 1.21 6.21 -27.36
C GLN A 269 0.47 5.67 -28.57
#